data_AF-A0A937UIM5-F1
#
_entry.id   AF-A0A937UIM5-F1
#
_cell.length_a   1.000
_cell.length_b   1.000
_cell.length_c   1.000
_cell.angle_alpha   90.00
_cell.angle_beta   90.00
_cell.angle_gamma   90.00
#
_symmetry.space_group_name_H-M   'P 1'
#
loop_
_entity.id
_entity.type
_entity.pdbx_description
1 polymer ?
#
loop_
_entity_poly.entity_id
_entity_poly.type
_entity_poly.pdbx_seq_one_letter_code
_entity_poly.pdbx_strand_id
1 'polypeptide(L)'
;MIKRIIVIILFGMFVFAGCAEKEYRASKIRIQHPKWDDDTIRKVSRREVEPGMTSEMVRSALGIPDTISRQGDQEKWGYGIQVGDYQPHEEMVFFVYFKYGVVTKTAGDRSKLRTFSWHE
;
A
#
# COMPACT_ATOMS: atom_id res chain seq x y z
N MET A 1 24.49 -24.05 -28.30
CA MET A 1 24.72 -22.67 -27.81
C MET A 1 23.46 -21.81 -27.79
N ILE A 2 22.55 -21.93 -28.76
CA ILE A 2 21.25 -21.21 -28.81
C ILE A 2 20.38 -21.38 -27.55
N LYS A 3 20.33 -22.59 -26.96
CA LYS A 3 19.55 -22.84 -25.74
C LYS A 3 20.00 -22.01 -24.52
N ARG A 4 21.28 -21.61 -24.46
CA ARG A 4 21.81 -20.77 -23.35
C ARG A 4 21.44 -19.29 -23.52
N ILE A 5 21.32 -18.82 -24.76
CA ILE A 5 20.94 -17.43 -25.09
C ILE A 5 19.48 -17.17 -24.72
N ILE A 6 18.60 -18.14 -24.99
CA ILE A 6 17.16 -18.03 -24.65
C ILE A 6 16.95 -17.92 -23.13
N VAL A 7 17.72 -18.67 -22.33
CA VAL A 7 17.66 -18.61 -20.85
C VAL A 7 18.11 -17.24 -20.34
N ILE A 8 19.16 -16.65 -20.93
CA ILE A 8 19.66 -15.32 -20.52
C ILE A 8 18.65 -14.22 -20.85
N ILE A 9 18.00 -14.30 -22.02
CA ILE A 9 16.98 -13.32 -22.44
C ILE A 9 15.73 -13.41 -21.54
N LEU A 10 15.27 -14.62 -21.22
CA LEU A 10 14.13 -14.84 -20.31
C LEU A 10 14.43 -14.37 -18.89
N PHE A 11 15.65 -14.62 -18.39
CA PHE A 11 16.07 -14.17 -17.07
C PHE A 11 16.20 -12.63 -17.01
N GLY A 12 16.68 -12.01 -18.09
CA GLY A 12 16.75 -10.56 -18.23
C GLY A 12 15.37 -9.89 -18.14
N MET A 13 14.36 -10.39 -18.86
CA MET A 13 13.01 -9.81 -18.83
C MET A 13 12.37 -9.87 -17.43
N PHE A 14 12.62 -10.93 -16.66
CA PHE A 14 12.03 -11.08 -15.34
C PHE A 14 12.53 -10.05 -14.32
N VAL A 15 13.81 -9.64 -14.41
CA VAL A 15 14.41 -8.68 -13.46
C VAL A 15 13.93 -7.25 -13.68
N PHE A 16 13.60 -6.85 -14.92
CA PHE A 16 13.18 -5.47 -15.22
C PHE A 16 11.70 -5.17 -14.94
N ALA A 17 10.84 -6.17 -14.82
CA ALA A 17 9.40 -5.98 -14.61
C ALA A 17 9.07 -5.27 -13.27
N GLY A 18 9.83 -5.56 -12.21
CA GLY A 18 9.53 -5.06 -10.86
C GLY A 18 9.88 -3.58 -10.60
N CYS A 19 10.69 -2.95 -11.45
CA CYS A 19 11.02 -1.52 -11.32
C CYS A 19 9.97 -0.63 -11.99
N ALA A 20 9.44 -1.04 -13.16
CA ALA A 20 8.49 -0.24 -13.94
C ALA A 20 7.17 0.01 -13.19
N GLU A 21 6.68 -0.98 -12.43
CA GLU A 21 5.42 -0.85 -11.68
C GLU A 21 5.51 0.23 -10.56
N LYS A 22 6.65 0.31 -9.87
CA LYS A 22 6.88 1.29 -8.80
C LYS A 22 6.89 2.72 -9.35
N GLU A 23 7.54 2.93 -10.49
CA GLU A 23 7.58 4.22 -11.17
C GLU A 23 6.20 4.62 -11.71
N TYR A 24 5.43 3.66 -12.22
CA TYR A 24 4.07 3.90 -12.71
C TYR A 24 3.11 4.37 -11.60
N ARG A 25 3.11 3.70 -10.44
CA ARG A 25 2.26 4.11 -9.32
C ARG A 25 2.61 5.52 -8.82
N ALA A 26 3.90 5.82 -8.68
CA ALA A 26 4.36 7.15 -8.26
C ALA A 26 3.95 8.23 -9.27
N SER A 27 4.08 7.99 -10.58
CA SER A 27 3.69 8.96 -11.61
C SER A 27 2.17 9.23 -11.60
N LYS A 28 1.36 8.18 -11.45
CA LYS A 28 -0.10 8.31 -11.34
C LYS A 28 -0.50 9.15 -10.12
N ILE A 29 0.09 8.89 -8.95
CA ILE A 29 -0.18 9.67 -7.74
C ILE A 29 0.23 11.13 -7.92
N ARG A 30 1.39 11.40 -8.55
CA ARG A 30 1.85 12.77 -8.82
C ARG A 30 0.86 13.57 -9.67
N ILE A 31 0.29 12.94 -10.70
CA ILE A 31 -0.71 13.58 -11.57
C ILE A 31 -2.00 13.88 -10.80
N GLN A 32 -2.43 12.95 -9.93
CA GLN A 32 -3.66 13.10 -9.13
C GLN A 32 -3.51 14.12 -7.99
N HIS A 33 -2.33 14.23 -7.40
CA HIS A 33 -2.04 15.08 -6.25
C HIS A 33 -0.81 15.98 -6.50
N PRO A 34 -0.90 16.96 -7.41
CA PRO A 34 0.25 17.79 -7.82
C PRO A 34 0.80 18.71 -6.71
N LYS A 35 0.07 18.86 -5.61
CA LYS A 35 0.47 19.68 -4.46
C LYS A 35 1.27 18.90 -3.41
N TRP A 36 1.33 17.57 -3.50
CA TRP A 36 2.12 16.77 -2.58
C TRP A 36 3.59 16.83 -3.00
N ASP A 37 4.47 16.91 -2.00
CA ASP A 37 5.90 16.85 -2.24
C ASP A 37 6.35 15.44 -2.64
N ASP A 38 7.56 15.34 -3.18
CA ASP A 38 8.12 14.06 -3.66
C ASP A 38 8.33 13.02 -2.56
N ASP A 39 8.56 13.42 -1.31
CA ASP A 39 8.68 12.51 -0.18
C ASP A 39 7.33 11.85 0.14
N THR A 40 6.28 12.64 0.19
CA THR A 40 4.90 12.19 0.34
C THR A 40 4.51 11.25 -0.79
N ILE A 41 4.75 11.62 -2.05
CA ILE A 41 4.44 10.76 -3.21
C ILE A 41 5.20 9.44 -3.13
N ARG A 42 6.49 9.47 -2.77
CA ARG A 42 7.30 8.26 -2.60
C ARG A 42 6.73 7.35 -1.52
N LYS A 43 6.35 7.90 -0.36
CA LYS A 43 5.77 7.12 0.74
C LYS A 43 4.42 6.51 0.35
N VAL A 44 3.49 7.32 -0.17
CA VAL A 44 2.16 6.86 -0.60
C VAL A 44 2.26 5.80 -1.69
N SER A 45 3.16 5.96 -2.68
CA SER A 45 3.39 4.97 -3.73
C SER A 45 3.90 3.63 -3.18
N ARG A 46 4.67 3.66 -2.08
CA ARG A 46 5.16 2.47 -1.36
C ARG A 46 4.18 1.95 -0.31
N ARG A 47 2.96 2.50 -0.26
CA ARG A 47 1.96 2.20 0.77
C ARG A 47 2.46 2.48 2.18
N GLU A 48 3.38 3.43 2.35
CA GLU A 48 3.93 3.85 3.65
C GLU A 48 2.99 4.90 4.26
N VAL A 49 2.70 4.73 5.55
CA VAL A 49 1.85 5.63 6.34
C VAL A 49 2.60 6.02 7.59
N GLU A 50 2.72 7.32 7.82
CA GLU A 50 3.48 7.91 8.92
C GLU A 50 2.65 9.01 9.63
N PRO A 51 3.00 9.36 10.87
CA PRO A 51 2.44 10.53 11.53
C PRO A 51 2.57 11.81 10.69
N GLY A 52 1.55 12.66 10.72
CA GLY A 52 1.49 13.89 9.92
C GLY A 52 0.78 13.73 8.57
N MET A 53 0.57 12.50 8.08
CA MET A 53 -0.21 12.27 6.86
C MET A 53 -1.70 12.57 7.05
N THR A 54 -2.37 13.04 6.01
CA THR A 54 -3.82 13.27 6.03
C THR A 54 -4.58 11.97 5.74
N SER A 55 -5.87 11.94 6.08
CA SER A 55 -6.76 10.84 5.68
C SER A 55 -6.79 10.58 4.17
N GLU A 56 -6.60 11.63 3.34
CA GLU A 56 -6.49 11.50 1.88
C GLU A 56 -5.22 10.74 1.49
N MET A 57 -4.07 11.10 2.06
CA MET A 57 -2.80 10.39 1.83
C MET A 57 -2.89 8.92 2.22
N VAL A 58 -3.54 8.63 3.36
CA VAL A 58 -3.76 7.26 3.82
C VAL A 58 -4.65 6.47 2.84
N ARG A 59 -5.73 7.08 2.33
CA ARG A 59 -6.58 6.42 1.30
C ARG A 59 -5.83 6.18 0.01
N SER A 60 -5.01 7.12 -0.46
CA SER A 60 -4.20 6.93 -1.67
C SER A 60 -3.11 5.87 -1.47
N ALA A 61 -2.65 5.66 -0.23
CA ALA A 61 -1.64 4.67 0.11
C ALA A 61 -2.26 3.26 0.23
N LEU A 62 -3.29 3.12 1.06
CA LEU A 62 -3.83 1.82 1.51
C LEU A 62 -5.19 1.47 0.92
N GLY A 63 -5.91 2.43 0.36
CA GLY A 63 -7.30 2.27 -0.07
C GLY A 63 -8.31 2.59 1.03
N ILE A 64 -9.53 2.12 0.82
CA ILE A 64 -10.65 2.30 1.75
C ILE A 64 -10.42 1.38 2.96
N PRO A 65 -10.55 1.88 4.20
CA PRO A 65 -10.46 1.02 5.39
C PRO A 65 -11.70 0.12 5.50
N ASP A 66 -11.52 -1.09 6.01
CA ASP A 66 -12.61 -2.03 6.25
C ASP A 66 -13.46 -1.63 7.47
N THR A 67 -12.82 -0.99 8.46
CA THR A 67 -13.51 -0.47 9.64
C THR A 67 -13.10 0.97 9.95
N ILE A 68 -14.07 1.76 10.41
CA ILE A 68 -13.86 3.12 10.91
C ILE A 68 -14.58 3.26 12.26
N SER A 69 -13.84 3.68 13.29
CA SER A 69 -14.38 4.06 14.58
C SER A 69 -14.03 5.53 14.87
N ARG A 70 -15.01 6.31 15.35
CA ARG A 70 -14.85 7.74 15.62
C ARG A 70 -15.30 8.08 17.04
N GLN A 71 -14.50 8.87 17.73
CA GLN A 71 -14.82 9.39 19.06
C GLN A 71 -14.30 10.82 19.19
N GLY A 72 -15.23 11.79 19.09
CA GLY A 72 -14.88 13.21 19.04
C GLY A 72 -13.93 13.50 17.89
N ASP A 73 -12.77 14.08 18.22
CA ASP A 73 -11.72 14.44 17.25
C ASP A 73 -10.79 13.27 16.88
N GLN A 74 -11.02 12.10 17.45
CA GLN A 74 -10.23 10.90 17.20
C GLN A 74 -10.94 9.96 16.23
N GLU A 75 -10.16 9.35 15.36
CA GLU A 75 -10.64 8.34 14.42
C GLU A 75 -9.63 7.19 14.34
N LYS A 76 -10.13 5.96 14.31
CA LYS A 76 -9.34 4.74 14.12
C LYS A 76 -9.84 4.05 12.87
N TRP A 77 -8.94 3.88 11.91
CA TRP A 77 -9.18 3.07 10.71
C TRP A 77 -8.52 1.72 10.89
N GLY A 78 -9.23 0.66 10.52
CA GLY A 78 -8.71 -0.69 10.48
C GLY A 78 -8.66 -1.21 9.05
N TYR A 79 -7.61 -1.97 8.77
CA TYR A 79 -7.40 -2.68 7.52
C TYR A 79 -7.19 -4.17 7.80
N GLY A 80 -7.98 -4.99 7.15
CA GLY A 80 -8.00 -6.44 7.30
C GLY A 80 -7.56 -7.19 6.06
N ILE A 81 -7.39 -8.50 6.23
CA ILE A 81 -7.23 -9.47 5.16
C ILE A 81 -8.25 -10.60 5.34
N GLN A 82 -8.55 -11.30 4.26
CA GLN A 82 -9.34 -12.53 4.33
C GLN A 82 -8.42 -13.70 4.67
N VAL A 83 -8.76 -14.44 5.73
CA VAL A 83 -7.99 -15.59 6.22
C VAL A 83 -8.87 -16.83 6.27
N GLY A 84 -8.34 -17.96 5.81
CA GLY A 84 -8.99 -19.27 5.85
C GLY A 84 -9.51 -19.71 4.48
N ASP A 85 -9.41 -21.01 4.22
CA ASP A 85 -9.68 -21.58 2.89
C ASP A 85 -11.16 -21.93 2.69
N TYR A 86 -11.80 -22.55 3.68
CA TYR A 86 -13.16 -23.07 3.57
C TYR A 86 -14.23 -22.14 4.17
N GLN A 87 -13.88 -21.43 5.24
CA GLN A 87 -14.70 -20.38 5.84
C GLN A 87 -13.82 -19.14 6.06
N PRO A 88 -13.61 -18.35 5.00
CA PRO A 88 -12.84 -17.12 5.10
C PRO A 88 -13.49 -16.19 6.12
N HIS A 89 -12.67 -15.63 7.00
CA HIS A 89 -13.07 -14.57 7.90
C HIS A 89 -12.07 -13.42 7.82
N GLU A 90 -12.55 -12.25 8.22
CA GLU A 90 -11.73 -11.04 8.20
C GLU A 90 -10.84 -11.00 9.45
N GLU A 91 -9.52 -10.88 9.24
CA GLU A 91 -8.54 -10.62 10.29
C GLU A 91 -8.00 -9.20 10.13
N MET A 92 -8.22 -8.36 11.15
CA MET A 92 -7.69 -6.99 11.17
C MET A 92 -6.19 -6.99 11.49
N VAL A 93 -5.37 -6.56 10.53
CA VAL A 93 -3.90 -6.68 10.63
C VAL A 93 -3.19 -5.34 10.80
N PHE A 94 -3.80 -4.23 10.39
CA PHE A 94 -3.17 -2.91 10.46
C PHE A 94 -4.17 -1.82 10.84
N PHE A 95 -3.73 -0.86 11.65
CA PHE A 95 -4.57 0.20 12.18
C PHE A 95 -3.89 1.56 12.03
N VAL A 96 -4.67 2.56 11.63
CA VAL A 96 -4.23 3.96 11.51
C VAL A 96 -5.07 4.81 12.45
N TYR A 97 -4.43 5.63 13.28
CA TYR A 97 -5.09 6.47 14.26
C TYR A 97 -4.93 7.93 13.87
N PHE A 98 -6.03 8.65 13.84
CA PHE A 98 -6.10 10.06 13.49
C PHE A 98 -6.53 10.91 14.67
N LYS A 99 -6.05 12.14 14.68
CA LYS A 99 -6.59 13.23 15.50
C LYS A 99 -6.70 14.46 14.62
N TYR A 100 -7.86 15.11 14.58
CA TYR A 100 -8.13 16.24 13.68
C TYR A 100 -7.81 15.94 12.19
N GLY A 101 -8.10 14.72 11.73
CA GLY A 101 -7.89 14.30 10.34
C GLY A 101 -6.44 14.02 9.93
N VAL A 102 -5.51 14.01 10.89
CA VAL A 102 -4.08 13.74 10.65
C VAL A 102 -3.64 12.49 11.42
N VAL A 103 -2.83 11.65 10.77
CA VAL A 103 -2.26 10.45 11.39
C VAL A 103 -1.41 10.84 12.59
N THR A 104 -1.68 10.20 13.72
CA THR A 104 -0.91 10.35 14.97
C THR A 104 -0.04 9.13 15.24
N LYS A 105 -0.53 7.93 14.88
CA LYS A 105 0.20 6.67 15.02
C LYS A 105 -0.38 5.59 14.12
N THR A 106 0.39 4.53 13.93
CA THR A 106 -0.02 3.27 13.31
C THR A 106 0.20 2.12 14.28
N ALA A 107 -0.49 1.00 14.09
CA ALA A 107 -0.28 -0.23 14.87
C ALA A 107 -0.59 -1.47 14.02
N GLY A 108 -0.05 -2.61 14.42
CA GLY A 108 -0.19 -3.87 13.68
C GLY A 108 0.88 -4.05 12.60
N ASP A 109 0.67 -5.05 11.74
CA ASP A 109 1.62 -5.42 10.70
C ASP A 109 1.09 -5.03 9.31
N ARG A 110 1.63 -3.93 8.78
CA ARG A 110 1.32 -3.43 7.45
C ARG A 110 1.74 -4.41 6.34
N SER A 111 2.78 -5.22 6.55
CA SER A 111 3.30 -6.12 5.53
C SER A 111 2.29 -7.20 5.16
N LYS A 112 1.42 -7.58 6.11
CA LYS A 112 0.28 -8.48 5.86
C LYS A 112 -0.74 -7.92 4.88
N LEU A 113 -0.87 -6.60 4.72
CA LEU A 113 -1.76 -6.02 3.69
C LEU A 113 -1.25 -6.25 2.26
N ARG A 114 -0.05 -6.78 2.07
CA ARG A 114 0.56 -7.02 0.75
C ARG A 114 0.18 -8.37 0.14
N THR A 115 -0.58 -9.22 0.84
CA THR A 115 -1.03 -10.51 0.31
C THR A 115 -2.18 -10.32 -0.67
N PHE A 116 -1.85 -10.00 -1.94
CA PHE A 116 -2.44 -10.56 -3.16
C PHE A 116 -1.83 -9.84 -4.37
N SER A 117 -0.67 -10.31 -4.83
CA SER A 117 -0.26 -10.16 -6.23
C SER A 117 -0.70 -11.42 -6.96
N TRP A 118 -1.72 -11.33 -7.81
CA TRP A 118 -2.23 -12.43 -8.64
C TRP A 118 -1.28 -12.85 -9.79
N HIS A 119 0.01 -12.61 -9.63
CA HIS A 119 1.04 -12.94 -10.61
C HIS A 119 2.28 -13.47 -9.87
N GLU A 120 2.27 -14.77 -9.61
CA GLU A 120 3.47 -15.63 -9.60
C GLU A 120 3.40 -16.58 -10.79
#